data_AF-A0ABD2PJA3-F1
#
_entry.id   AF-A0ABD2PJA3-F1
#
_cell.length_a   1.000
_cell.length_b   1.000
_cell.length_c   1.000
_cell.angle_alpha   90.00
_cell.angle_beta   90.00
_cell.angle_gamma   90.00
#
_symmetry.space_group_name_H-M   'P 1'
#
loop_
_entity.id
_entity.type
_entity.pdbx_description
1 polymer ?
#
loop_
_entity_poly.entity_id
_entity_poly.type
_entity_poly.pdbx_seq_one_letter_code
_entity_poly.pdbx_strand_id
1 'polypeptide(L)' 'YSNHSASCQGTFDEEINLITSPNYPNNYNGGESCLWLIQSRDQDRAVTLTFEEFT' A
#
# COMPACT_ATOMS: atom_id res chain seq x y z
N TYR A 1 -0.81 -15.63 -2.55
CA TYR A 1 -1.52 -14.34 -2.64
C TYR A 1 -1.80 -13.84 -1.23
N SER A 2 -0.95 -12.96 -0.68
CA SER A 2 -1.11 -12.38 0.66
C SER A 2 -1.83 -11.04 0.54
N ASN A 3 -2.96 -10.89 1.24
CA ASN A 3 -3.64 -9.62 1.38
C ASN A 3 -2.92 -8.84 2.48
N HIS A 4 -2.14 -7.81 2.14
CA HIS A 4 -1.51 -6.92 3.12
C HIS A 4 -2.51 -5.85 3.56
N SER A 5 -3.66 -6.32 4.05
CA SER A 5 -4.73 -5.50 4.58
C SER A 5 -4.25 -4.79 5.85
N ALA A 6 -4.19 -3.45 5.79
CA ALA A 6 -4.07 -2.55 6.94
C ALA A 6 -2.71 -2.46 7.66
N SER A 7 -1.56 -2.73 7.01
CA SER A 7 -0.29 -2.30 7.60
C SER A 7 0.01 -0.85 7.19
N CYS A 8 0.05 0.08 8.14
CA CYS A 8 0.46 1.49 7.92
C CYS A 8 1.95 1.61 7.52
N GLN A 9 2.71 0.52 7.64
CA GLN A 9 4.10 0.45 7.22
C GLN A 9 4.37 -0.87 6.49
N GLY A 10 5.18 -0.83 5.45
CA GLY A 10 5.55 -2.03 4.71
C GLY A 10 6.54 -1.75 3.58
N THR A 11 7.33 -2.76 3.25
CA THR A 11 8.18 -2.78 2.06
C THR A 11 7.65 -3.87 1.15
N PHE A 12 7.36 -3.51 -0.10
CA PHE A 12 6.84 -4.40 -1.11
C PHE A 12 7.80 -4.42 -2.29
N ASP A 13 8.33 -5.59 -2.59
CA ASP A 13 9.24 -5.82 -3.70
C ASP A 13 8.77 -6.92 -4.67
N GLU A 14 7.53 -7.34 -4.47
CA GLU A 14 6.77 -8.29 -5.28
C GLU A 14 5.41 -7.69 -5.63
N GLU A 15 4.66 -8.37 -6.50
CA GLU A 15 3.37 -7.88 -6.96
C GLU A 15 2.34 -7.87 -5.82
N ILE A 16 1.78 -6.68 -5.58
CA ILE A 16 0.79 -6.40 -4.54
C ILE A 16 -0.50 -5.97 -5.21
N ASN A 17 -1.62 -6.53 -4.72
CA ASN A 17 -2.93 -6.26 -5.31
C ASN A 17 -3.62 -5.04 -4.70
N LEU A 18 -3.45 -4.78 -3.40
CA LEU A 18 -4.16 -3.71 -2.70
C LEU A 18 -3.38 -3.22 -1.48
N ILE A 19 -3.30 -1.91 -1.32
CA ILE A 19 -2.85 -1.21 -0.11
C ILE A 19 -4.02 -0.36 0.36
N THR A 20 -4.34 -0.44 1.65
CA THR A 20 -5.42 0.35 2.26
C THR A 20 -4.88 1.19 3.40
N SER A 21 -5.53 2.33 3.67
CA SER A 21 -5.28 3.06 4.91
C SER A 21 -5.60 2.17 6.12
N PRO A 22 -5.02 2.46 7.30
CA PRO A 22 -5.45 1.81 8.53
C PRO A 22 -6.95 2.01 8.73
N ASN A 23 -7.61 0.96 9.21
CA ASN A 23 -9.05 0.90 9.48
C ASN A 23 -9.98 0.98 8.26
N TYR A 24 -9.47 1.15 7.03
CA TYR A 24 -10.29 1.15 5.82
C TYR A 24 -11.24 -0.06 5.79
N PRO A 25 -12.54 0.12 5.53
CA PRO A 25 -13.18 1.33 4.96
C PRO A 25 -13.57 2.41 5.98
N ASN A 26 -13.25 2.24 7.26
CA ASN A 26 -13.44 3.30 8.25
C ASN A 26 -12.32 4.35 8.15
N ASN A 27 -12.56 5.51 8.74
CA ASN A 27 -11.58 6.58 8.80
C ASN A 27 -10.28 6.12 9.50
N TYR A 28 -9.15 6.55 8.94
CA TYR A 28 -7.85 6.44 9.61
C TYR A 28 -7.83 7.32 10.87
N ASN A 29 -7.01 6.98 11.86
CA ASN A 29 -6.95 7.78 13.08
C ASN A 29 -6.20 9.10 12.83
N GLY A 30 -6.64 10.17 13.50
CA GLY A 30 -5.93 11.44 13.45
C GLY A 30 -4.50 11.32 13.97
N GLY A 31 -3.53 11.83 13.21
CA GLY A 31 -2.10 11.80 13.57
C GLY A 31 -1.36 10.51 13.16
N GLU A 32 -1.97 9.63 12.37
CA GLU A 32 -1.27 8.49 11.79
C GLU A 32 -0.27 8.93 10.71
N SER A 33 0.92 8.32 10.74
CA SER A 33 1.98 8.52 9.75
C SER A 33 2.32 7.17 9.14
N CYS A 34 1.87 6.95 7.90
CA CYS A 34 2.11 5.71 7.16
C CYS A 34 3.23 5.83 6.14
N LEU A 35 4.00 4.76 5.96
CA LEU A 35 5.10 4.68 5.00
C LEU A 35 5.11 3.32 4.30
N TRP A 36 4.82 3.34 3.00
CA TRP A 36 4.93 2.17 2.14
C TRP A 36 6.07 2.36 1.15
N LEU A 37 7.07 1.48 1.19
CA LEU A 37 8.16 1.42 0.21
C LEU A 37 7.81 0.39 -0.86
N ILE A 38 7.50 0.84 -2.07
CA ILE A 38 7.19 -0.04 -3.21
C ILE A 38 8.35 0.03 -4.18
N GLN A 39 8.99 -1.11 -4.42
CA GLN A 39 10.17 -1.21 -5.27
C GLN A 39 10.04 -2.39 -6.23
N SER A 40 10.63 -2.30 -7.43
CA SER A 40 10.77 -3.44 -8.32
C SER A 40 12.16 -4.05 -8.15
N ARG A 41 12.26 -5.38 -8.03
CA ARG A 41 13.55 -6.09 -8.11
C ARG A 41 14.09 -6.16 -9.55
N ASP A 42 13.22 -5.96 -10.53
CA ASP A 42 13.54 -6.01 -11.95
C ASP A 42 13.66 -4.59 -12.52
N GLN A 43 14.76 -4.33 -13.24
CA GLN A 43 15.06 -3.03 -13.83
C GLN A 43 14.16 -2.71 -15.03
N ASP A 44 13.58 -3.73 -15.67
CA ASP A 44 12.70 -3.57 -16.83
C ASP A 44 11.22 -3.46 -16.44
N ARG A 45 10.90 -3.54 -15.14
CA ARG A 45 9.54 -3.38 -14.61
C ARG A 45 9.33 -1.99 -14.02
N ALA A 46 8.20 -1.39 -14.37
CA ALA A 46 7.73 -0.16 -13.75
C ALA A 46 6.71 -0.45 -12.64
N VAL A 47 6.77 0.33 -11.56
CA VAL A 47 5.74 0.34 -10.52
C VAL A 47 4.57 1.20 -11.00
N THR A 48 3.36 0.62 -11.05
CA THR A 48 2.13 1.34 -11.38
C THR A 48 1.22 1.35 -10.16
N LEU A 49 0.69 2.52 -9.81
CA LEU A 49 -0.23 2.70 -8.69
C LEU A 49 -1.53 3.31 -9.19
N THR A 50 -2.64 2.77 -8.71
CA THR A 50 -3.99 3.27 -9.00
C THR A 50 -4.69 3.50 -7.68
N PHE A 51 -5.30 4.66 -7.52
CA PHE A 51 -6.16 4.96 -6.38
C PHE A 51 -7.59 4.55 -6.73
N GLU A 52 -8.11 3.51 -6.09
CA GLU A 52 -9.51 3.10 -6.23
C GLU A 52 -10.43 4.02 -5.41
N GLU A 53 -9.98 4.45 -4.24
CA GLU A 53 -10.68 5.39 -3.35
C GLU A 53 -9.67 6.30 -2.64
N PHE A 54 -10.01 7.59 -2.51
CA PHE A 54 -9.21 8.58 -1.78
C PHE A 54 -10.13 9.72 -1.30
N THR A 55 -10.39 9.79 0.00
CA THR A 55 -11.31 10.76 0.63
C THR A 55 -10.72 11.41 1.86
#